data_AF-A0A226DPR8-F1
#
_entry.id   AF-A0A226DPR8-F1
#
_cell.length_a   1.000
_cell.length_b   1.000
_cell.length_c   1.000
_cell.angle_alpha   90.00
_cell.angle_beta   90.00
_cell.angle_gamma   90.00
#
_symmetry.space_group_name_H-M   'P 1'
#
loop_
_entity.id
_entity.type
_entity.pdbx_description
1 polymer ?
#
loop_
_entity_poly.entity_id
_entity_poly.type
_entity_poly.pdbx_seq_one_letter_code
_entity_poly.pdbx_strand_id
1 'polypeptide(L)'
;MSNIPRLFLILGALMVSCKSQATYCNWPQVMGPDSVCYSGANGACETTAECMPGDQLICDGGRCKCRNPVNMWYNSNDNTCTIKLGLPCIPDHATDKCGDKTVCLEDSSLASNTGYSCQCDAGFIMGTDGSYCHKGHLESCAPYECGSEMMTAGGRGLACIKGQCQCKNTPAQTWDDAKQLCGGLEGTECTFNSVNHLECHTGLTCVKQGQTADGICRNVPATTTAAPATTTTAALTTKPAATTRAATTKRPIGK
;
A
#
# COMPACT_ATOMS: atom_id res chain seq x y z
N MET A 1 -49.69 -65.03 -6.02
CA MET A 1 -48.48 -64.82 -5.18
C MET A 1 -47.91 -63.46 -5.55
N SER A 2 -48.24 -62.42 -4.77
CA SER A 2 -47.84 -61.03 -5.03
C SER A 2 -46.54 -60.70 -4.31
N ASN A 3 -45.53 -60.27 -5.07
CA ASN A 3 -44.26 -59.75 -4.55
C ASN A 3 -44.39 -58.25 -4.29
N ILE A 4 -44.26 -57.83 -3.03
CA ILE A 4 -44.20 -56.42 -2.62
C ILE A 4 -42.71 -56.08 -2.40
N PRO A 5 -42.14 -55.09 -3.11
CA PRO A 5 -40.75 -54.70 -2.90
C PRO A 5 -40.61 -53.91 -1.59
N ARG A 6 -39.66 -54.33 -0.75
CA ARG A 6 -39.27 -53.64 0.49
C ARG A 6 -38.51 -52.35 0.15
N LEU A 7 -39.16 -51.22 0.38
CA LEU A 7 -38.54 -49.90 0.34
C LEU A 7 -37.68 -49.72 1.60
N PHE A 8 -36.35 -49.81 1.46
CA PHE A 8 -35.41 -49.46 2.52
C PHE A 8 -35.29 -47.93 2.62
N LEU A 9 -36.02 -47.35 3.58
CA LEU A 9 -35.86 -45.97 4.01
C LEU A 9 -34.56 -45.86 4.80
N ILE A 10 -33.48 -45.40 4.13
CA ILE A 10 -32.25 -44.98 4.81
C ILE A 10 -32.54 -43.61 5.43
N LEU A 11 -33.00 -43.61 6.68
CA LEU A 11 -32.94 -42.43 7.54
C LEU A 11 -31.47 -42.15 7.85
N GLY A 12 -30.82 -41.37 6.98
CA GLY A 12 -29.56 -40.73 7.31
C GLY A 12 -29.82 -39.72 8.42
N ALA A 13 -29.42 -40.08 9.64
CA ALA A 13 -29.43 -39.16 10.77
C ALA A 13 -28.52 -37.97 10.44
N LEU A 14 -29.11 -36.86 10.02
CA LEU A 14 -28.46 -35.55 10.09
C LEU A 14 -28.17 -35.29 11.57
N MET A 15 -26.97 -35.62 12.01
CA MET A 15 -26.41 -35.06 13.24
C MET A 15 -26.19 -33.57 12.99
N VAL A 16 -27.25 -32.79 13.19
CA VAL A 16 -27.15 -31.33 13.30
C VAL A 16 -26.35 -31.07 14.56
N SER A 17 -25.04 -30.93 14.40
CA SER A 17 -24.14 -30.48 15.47
C SER A 17 -24.50 -29.03 15.79
N CYS A 18 -25.41 -28.83 16.75
CA CYS A 18 -25.67 -27.52 17.34
C CYS A 18 -24.39 -27.06 18.04
N LYS A 19 -23.56 -26.27 17.33
CA LYS A 19 -22.52 -25.47 17.98
C LYS A 19 -23.25 -24.52 18.94
N SER A 20 -22.98 -24.62 20.24
CA SER A 20 -23.53 -23.70 21.23
C SER A 20 -23.13 -22.28 20.85
N GLN A 21 -24.10 -21.37 20.73
CA GLN A 21 -23.84 -19.95 20.53
C GLN A 21 -22.97 -19.45 21.68
N ALA A 22 -21.80 -18.89 21.36
CA ALA A 22 -20.91 -18.35 22.37
C ALA A 22 -21.40 -16.96 22.78
N THR A 23 -21.49 -16.69 24.08
CA THR A 23 -21.84 -15.35 24.61
C THR A 23 -20.64 -14.41 24.67
N TYR A 24 -19.42 -14.95 24.61
CA TYR A 24 -18.17 -14.20 24.50
C TYR A 24 -17.09 -15.10 23.88
N CYS A 25 -16.12 -14.48 23.22
CA CYS A 25 -14.96 -15.16 22.65
C CYS A 25 -13.71 -14.83 23.48
N ASN A 26 -12.85 -15.83 23.71
CA ASN A 26 -11.59 -15.62 24.41
C ASN A 26 -10.58 -15.02 23.43
N TRP A 27 -9.90 -13.94 23.81
CA TRP A 27 -8.85 -13.35 22.98
C TRP A 27 -7.78 -14.41 22.64
N PRO A 28 -7.33 -14.54 21.37
CA PRO A 28 -7.51 -13.63 20.23
C PRO A 28 -8.71 -13.97 19.32
N GLN A 29 -9.72 -14.70 19.81
CA GLN A 29 -10.90 -15.02 19.02
C GLN A 29 -11.86 -13.83 18.90
N VAL A 30 -12.52 -13.72 17.76
CA VAL A 30 -13.53 -12.71 17.42
C VAL A 30 -14.86 -13.38 17.12
N MET A 31 -15.95 -12.71 17.48
CA MET A 31 -17.30 -13.22 17.30
C MET A 31 -17.77 -12.98 15.86
N GLY A 32 -18.10 -14.08 15.17
CA GLY A 32 -18.66 -14.09 13.84
C GLY A 32 -20.09 -13.55 13.76
N PRO A 33 -20.57 -13.22 12.54
CA PRO A 33 -21.97 -12.83 12.31
C PRO A 33 -22.97 -13.94 12.66
N ASP A 34 -22.52 -15.18 12.71
CA ASP A 34 -23.26 -16.38 13.12
C ASP A 34 -23.15 -16.68 14.63
N SER A 35 -22.57 -15.76 15.42
CA SER A 35 -22.33 -15.95 16.87
C SER A 35 -21.41 -17.12 17.21
N VAL A 36 -20.54 -17.53 16.28
CA VAL A 36 -19.46 -18.50 16.50
C VAL A 36 -18.15 -17.74 16.70
N CYS A 37 -17.29 -18.25 17.58
CA CYS A 37 -15.95 -17.68 17.78
C CYS A 37 -14.98 -18.20 16.72
N TYR A 38 -14.33 -17.27 16.02
CA TYR A 38 -13.29 -17.53 15.03
C TYR A 38 -11.95 -17.01 15.53
N SER A 39 -10.85 -17.58 15.06
CA SER A 39 -9.53 -17.00 15.26
C SER A 39 -9.39 -15.71 14.46
N GLY A 40 -9.10 -14.61 15.15
CA GLY A 40 -8.79 -13.32 14.52
C GLY A 40 -7.40 -13.31 13.89
N ALA A 41 -6.97 -12.16 13.36
CA ALA A 41 -5.65 -12.02 12.76
C ALA A 41 -4.51 -12.43 13.71
N ASN A 42 -3.56 -13.20 13.17
CA ASN A 42 -2.46 -13.85 13.87
C ASN A 42 -2.84 -14.91 14.92
N GLY A 43 -4.15 -15.16 15.10
CA GLY A 43 -4.67 -16.26 15.92
C GLY A 43 -4.25 -17.62 15.36
N ALA A 44 -4.09 -18.60 16.24
CA ALA A 44 -3.74 -19.97 15.84
C ALA A 44 -4.90 -20.59 15.03
N CYS A 45 -4.54 -21.37 14.02
CA CYS A 45 -5.49 -22.11 13.20
C CYS A 45 -4.83 -23.38 12.65
N GLU A 46 -5.65 -24.39 12.37
CA GLU A 46 -5.24 -25.55 11.56
C GLU A 46 -5.81 -25.45 10.14
N THR A 47 -7.01 -24.86 10.01
CA THR A 47 -7.71 -24.70 8.74
C THR A 47 -8.23 -23.29 8.55
N THR A 48 -8.43 -22.88 7.29
CA THR A 48 -9.01 -21.56 6.95
C THR A 48 -10.42 -21.37 7.51
N ALA A 49 -11.18 -22.45 7.73
CA ALA A 49 -12.54 -22.38 8.29
C ALA A 49 -12.57 -21.94 9.76
N GLU A 50 -11.44 -21.98 10.46
CA GLU A 50 -11.30 -21.48 11.83
C GLU A 50 -11.02 -19.97 11.87
N CYS A 51 -10.57 -19.39 10.76
CA CYS A 51 -10.33 -17.97 10.64
C CYS A 51 -11.63 -17.22 10.35
N MET A 52 -11.71 -15.97 10.79
CA MET A 52 -12.91 -15.14 10.62
C MET A 52 -13.29 -15.01 9.13
N PRO A 53 -14.45 -15.53 8.69
CA PRO A 53 -14.78 -15.64 7.26
C PRO A 53 -15.13 -14.30 6.61
N GLY A 54 -15.57 -13.31 7.39
CA GLY A 54 -15.86 -11.95 6.92
C GLY A 54 -14.61 -11.12 6.59
N ASP A 55 -13.46 -11.52 7.12
CA ASP A 55 -12.26 -10.66 7.17
C ASP A 55 -11.24 -11.05 6.08
N GLN A 56 -11.58 -12.03 5.24
CA GLN A 56 -10.69 -12.63 4.23
C GLN A 56 -9.39 -13.21 4.81
N LEU A 57 -9.47 -13.68 6.04
CA LEU A 57 -8.37 -14.38 6.68
C LEU A 57 -8.28 -15.82 6.16
N ILE A 58 -7.06 -16.27 5.87
CA ILE A 58 -6.72 -17.64 5.54
C ILE A 58 -5.77 -18.20 6.60
N CYS A 59 -5.82 -19.51 6.81
CA CYS A 59 -4.83 -20.15 7.68
C CYS A 59 -3.55 -20.39 6.90
N ASP A 60 -2.49 -19.65 7.22
CA ASP A 60 -1.18 -19.74 6.59
C ASP A 60 -0.07 -19.85 7.64
N GLY A 61 0.66 -20.97 7.61
CA GLY A 61 1.71 -21.26 8.60
C GLY A 61 1.16 -21.39 10.04
N GLY A 62 -0.04 -21.94 10.18
CA GLY A 62 -0.70 -22.14 11.49
C GLY A 62 -1.25 -20.86 12.13
N ARG A 63 -1.34 -19.76 11.36
CA ARG A 63 -1.90 -18.49 11.82
C ARG A 63 -2.86 -17.90 10.81
N CYS A 64 -3.92 -17.27 11.29
CA CYS A 64 -4.85 -16.54 10.44
C CYS A 64 -4.20 -15.25 9.92
N LYS A 65 -4.06 -15.12 8.60
CA LYS A 65 -3.46 -13.95 7.93
C LYS A 65 -4.34 -13.54 6.77
N CYS A 66 -4.18 -12.32 6.27
CA CYS A 66 -4.85 -11.91 5.04
C CYS A 66 -4.49 -12.83 3.87
N ARG A 67 -5.45 -13.08 2.97
CA ARG A 67 -5.27 -13.91 1.76
C ARG A 67 -3.99 -13.58 0.97
N ASN A 68 -3.63 -12.30 0.91
CA ASN A 68 -2.37 -11.85 0.32
C ASN A 68 -1.63 -10.93 1.31
N PRO A 69 -0.79 -11.46 2.20
CA PRO A 69 -0.14 -10.67 3.25
C PRO A 69 0.94 -9.71 2.70
N VAL A 70 1.36 -9.88 1.44
CA VAL A 70 2.26 -8.95 0.77
C VAL A 70 1.50 -7.68 0.38
N ASN A 71 0.29 -7.84 -0.15
CA ASN A 71 -0.51 -6.73 -0.70
C ASN A 71 -1.60 -6.21 0.24
N MET A 72 -1.89 -6.94 1.31
CA MET A 72 -2.93 -6.62 2.26
C MET A 72 -2.34 -6.56 3.66
N TRP A 73 -2.98 -5.78 4.52
CA TRP A 73 -2.72 -5.76 5.94
C TRP A 73 -4.05 -5.89 6.69
N TYR A 74 -4.00 -6.36 7.93
CA TYR A 74 -5.21 -6.51 8.73
C TYR A 74 -5.46 -5.22 9.51
N ASN A 75 -6.57 -4.55 9.23
CA ASN A 75 -7.03 -3.40 9.99
C ASN A 75 -7.86 -3.87 11.19
N SER A 76 -7.31 -3.72 12.40
CA SER A 76 -8.00 -4.09 13.64
C SER A 76 -9.20 -3.18 13.96
N ASN A 77 -9.26 -1.98 13.40
CA ASN A 77 -10.38 -1.06 13.65
C ASN A 77 -11.65 -1.55 12.94
N ASP A 78 -11.49 -2.01 11.69
CA ASP A 78 -12.60 -2.48 10.86
C ASP A 78 -12.76 -4.00 10.91
N ASN A 79 -11.85 -4.70 11.59
CA ASN A 79 -11.68 -6.15 11.55
C ASN A 79 -11.73 -6.68 10.12
N THR A 80 -10.87 -6.16 9.24
CA THR A 80 -10.88 -6.58 7.84
C THR A 80 -9.49 -6.49 7.23
N CYS A 81 -9.23 -7.34 6.25
CA CYS A 81 -8.04 -7.24 5.43
C CYS A 81 -8.22 -6.16 4.37
N THR A 82 -7.39 -5.13 4.43
CA THR A 82 -7.41 -3.98 3.53
C THR A 82 -6.23 -4.03 2.56
N ILE A 83 -6.45 -3.62 1.33
CA ILE A 83 -5.38 -3.51 0.32
C ILE A 83 -4.51 -2.29 0.65
N LYS A 84 -3.18 -2.44 0.56
CA LYS A 84 -2.23 -1.33 0.77
C LYS A 84 -2.36 -0.28 -0.34
N LEU A 85 -1.97 0.96 -0.05
CA LEU A 85 -2.02 2.04 -1.03
C LEU A 85 -1.10 1.77 -2.22
N GLY A 86 -1.51 2.24 -3.39
CA GLY A 86 -0.85 2.03 -4.67
C GLY A 86 -0.99 0.62 -5.24
N LEU A 87 -1.60 -0.32 -4.53
CA LEU A 87 -1.77 -1.69 -5.01
C LEU A 87 -3.09 -1.90 -5.77
N PRO A 88 -3.14 -2.90 -6.67
CA PRO A 88 -4.31 -3.17 -7.49
C PRO A 88 -5.57 -3.43 -6.68
N CYS A 89 -6.67 -2.82 -7.09
CA CYS A 89 -8.01 -3.03 -6.53
C CYS A 89 -9.04 -3.24 -7.64
N ILE A 90 -10.26 -3.64 -7.27
CA ILE A 90 -11.40 -3.77 -8.18
C ILE A 90 -12.52 -2.89 -7.63
N PRO A 91 -13.02 -1.90 -8.40
CA PRO A 91 -14.14 -1.07 -7.97
C PRO A 91 -15.35 -1.93 -7.60
N ASP A 92 -16.07 -1.53 -6.55
CA ASP A 92 -17.30 -2.19 -6.06
C ASP A 92 -17.14 -3.66 -5.64
N HIS A 93 -15.92 -4.17 -5.48
CA HIS A 93 -15.72 -5.53 -4.99
C HIS A 93 -15.99 -5.60 -3.49
N ALA A 94 -16.99 -6.39 -3.10
CA ALA A 94 -17.49 -6.41 -1.72
C ALA A 94 -16.44 -6.87 -0.70
N THR A 95 -15.50 -7.72 -1.12
CA THR A 95 -14.46 -8.24 -0.23
C THR A 95 -13.21 -7.35 -0.29
N ASP A 96 -12.66 -7.12 -1.47
CA ASP A 96 -11.35 -6.47 -1.65
C ASP A 96 -11.43 -4.94 -1.50
N LYS A 97 -11.52 -4.48 -0.26
CA LYS A 97 -11.64 -3.06 0.08
C LYS A 97 -10.29 -2.40 0.29
N CYS A 98 -10.16 -1.19 -0.22
CA CYS A 98 -9.13 -0.27 0.23
C CYS A 98 -9.45 0.13 1.70
N GLY A 99 -8.43 0.50 2.48
CA GLY A 99 -8.59 0.85 3.91
C GLY A 99 -9.38 2.13 4.19
N ASP A 100 -9.42 2.56 5.45
CA ASP A 100 -10.08 3.82 5.83
C ASP A 100 -9.44 5.04 5.14
N LYS A 101 -10.28 5.98 4.69
CA LYS A 101 -9.88 7.18 3.92
C LYS A 101 -9.16 6.88 2.61
N THR A 102 -9.51 5.76 2.01
CA THR A 102 -8.96 5.35 0.72
C THR A 102 -10.08 4.93 -0.22
N VAL A 103 -9.84 5.11 -1.51
CA VAL A 103 -10.77 4.81 -2.58
C VAL A 103 -10.05 4.05 -3.69
N CYS A 104 -10.76 3.12 -4.33
CA CYS A 104 -10.26 2.41 -5.50
C CYS A 104 -10.48 3.30 -6.73
N LEU A 105 -9.41 3.91 -7.24
CA LEU A 105 -9.46 4.85 -8.37
C LEU A 105 -8.67 4.31 -9.56
N GLU A 106 -8.95 4.85 -10.74
CA GLU A 106 -8.20 4.51 -11.96
C GLU A 106 -6.72 4.83 -11.77
N ASP A 107 -5.87 3.87 -12.14
CA ASP A 107 -4.43 4.01 -12.00
C ASP A 107 -3.83 4.65 -13.25
N SER A 108 -3.62 5.97 -13.18
CA SER A 108 -3.02 6.76 -14.26
C SER A 108 -1.60 6.32 -14.64
N SER A 109 -0.89 5.61 -13.75
CA SER A 109 0.46 5.11 -14.02
C SER A 109 0.48 3.83 -14.87
N LEU A 110 -0.69 3.20 -15.08
CA LEU A 110 -0.84 1.89 -15.72
C LEU A 110 0.02 0.78 -15.06
N ALA A 111 0.46 0.97 -13.82
CA ALA A 111 1.23 -0.02 -13.08
C ALA A 111 0.34 -1.16 -12.57
N SER A 112 -0.93 -0.85 -12.29
CA SER A 112 -1.93 -1.83 -11.86
C SER A 112 -2.41 -2.71 -13.01
N ASN A 113 -2.39 -4.02 -12.78
CA ASN A 113 -2.93 -5.02 -13.70
C ASN A 113 -4.46 -4.99 -13.82
N THR A 114 -5.16 -4.38 -12.86
CA THR A 114 -6.62 -4.21 -12.93
C THR A 114 -7.02 -2.89 -13.60
N GLY A 115 -6.07 -1.99 -13.83
CA GLY A 115 -6.33 -0.60 -14.24
C GLY A 115 -6.78 0.31 -13.08
N TYR A 116 -6.89 -0.22 -11.86
CA TYR A 116 -7.29 0.54 -10.67
C TYR A 116 -6.33 0.28 -9.51
N SER A 117 -6.12 1.27 -8.64
CA SER A 117 -5.30 1.14 -7.44
C SER A 117 -5.94 1.84 -6.24
N CYS A 118 -5.65 1.34 -5.04
CA CYS A 118 -6.09 1.99 -3.81
C CYS A 118 -5.31 3.30 -3.63
N GLN A 119 -6.03 4.41 -3.58
CA GLN A 119 -5.47 5.76 -3.42
C GLN A 119 -6.14 6.45 -2.24
N CYS A 120 -5.49 7.48 -1.69
CA CYS A 120 -6.11 8.27 -0.64
C CYS A 120 -7.32 9.05 -1.19
N ASP A 121 -8.33 9.25 -0.33
CA ASP A 121 -9.46 10.13 -0.65
C ASP A 121 -8.98 11.57 -0.93
N ALA A 122 -9.83 12.35 -1.60
CA ALA A 122 -9.57 13.77 -1.82
C ALA A 122 -9.30 14.50 -0.49
N GLY A 123 -8.24 15.30 -0.45
CA GLY A 123 -7.78 15.96 0.78
C GLY A 123 -6.87 15.09 1.64
N PHE A 124 -6.59 13.84 1.27
CA PHE A 124 -5.67 12.97 2.00
C PHE A 124 -4.40 12.65 1.20
N ILE A 125 -3.32 12.38 1.91
CA ILE A 125 -2.00 12.07 1.37
C ILE A 125 -1.50 10.74 1.92
N MET A 126 -0.81 9.97 1.08
CA MET A 126 -0.30 8.65 1.42
C MET A 126 0.83 8.74 2.46
N GLY A 127 0.75 7.95 3.53
CA GLY A 127 1.83 7.75 4.50
C GLY A 127 3.10 7.19 3.86
N THR A 128 4.24 7.31 4.54
CA THR A 128 5.53 6.80 4.05
C THR A 128 5.58 5.30 3.88
N ASP A 129 4.83 4.57 4.71
CA ASP A 129 4.74 3.12 4.70
C ASP A 129 3.71 2.59 3.68
N GLY A 130 2.95 3.50 3.05
CA GLY A 130 1.88 3.15 2.11
C GLY A 130 0.71 2.41 2.76
N SER A 131 0.59 2.40 4.09
CA SER A 131 -0.47 1.65 4.78
C SER A 131 -1.68 2.53 5.11
N TYR A 132 -1.45 3.81 5.39
CA TYR A 132 -2.48 4.74 5.85
C TYR A 132 -2.46 6.05 5.07
N CYS A 133 -3.60 6.75 5.11
CA CYS A 133 -3.75 8.09 4.57
C CYS A 133 -3.83 9.10 5.71
N HIS A 134 -3.15 10.23 5.54
CA HIS A 134 -3.18 11.35 6.46
C HIS A 134 -3.90 12.53 5.84
N LYS A 135 -4.37 13.45 6.68
CA LYS A 135 -4.92 14.71 6.20
C LYS A 135 -3.83 15.50 5.45
N GLY A 136 -4.20 15.96 4.26
CA GLY A 136 -3.36 16.72 3.35
C GLY A 136 -3.17 18.17 3.79
N HIS A 137 -2.41 18.93 3.02
CA HIS A 137 -2.15 20.34 3.31
C HIS A 137 -3.44 21.17 3.33
N LEU A 138 -3.55 22.07 4.32
CA LEU A 138 -4.70 22.94 4.63
C LEU A 138 -5.99 22.24 5.08
N GLU A 139 -6.00 20.92 5.18
CA GLU A 139 -7.14 20.20 5.75
C GLU A 139 -7.33 20.50 7.23
N SER A 140 -8.58 20.51 7.67
CA SER A 140 -8.93 20.75 9.08
C SER A 140 -8.49 19.59 9.96
N CYS A 141 -7.79 19.87 11.05
CA CYS A 141 -7.16 18.84 11.87
C CYS A 141 -7.31 19.04 13.38
N ALA A 142 -7.26 17.93 14.11
CA ALA A 142 -6.87 17.84 15.51
C ALA A 142 -5.35 17.59 15.62
N PRO A 143 -4.74 17.76 16.82
CA PRO A 143 -3.36 17.36 17.05
C PRO A 143 -3.11 15.91 16.58
N TYR A 144 -1.99 15.70 15.88
CA TYR A 144 -1.53 14.41 15.34
C TYR A 144 -2.21 13.86 14.08
N GLU A 145 -3.24 14.52 13.52
CA GLU A 145 -3.94 14.00 12.33
C GLU A 145 -3.24 14.24 10.98
N CYS A 146 -2.29 15.18 10.92
CA CYS A 146 -1.64 15.60 9.68
C CYS A 146 -0.44 14.73 9.27
N GLY A 147 -0.39 13.48 9.75
CA GLY A 147 0.79 12.63 9.57
C GLY A 147 2.03 13.17 10.27
N SER A 148 1.83 13.89 11.37
CA SER A 148 2.92 14.43 12.20
C SER A 148 3.57 13.36 13.08
N GLU A 149 3.30 12.08 12.82
CA GLU A 149 3.84 10.97 13.59
C GLU A 149 5.34 10.88 13.36
N MET A 150 6.02 11.61 14.23
CA MET A 150 7.42 11.54 14.59
C MET A 150 8.40 11.86 13.46
N MET A 151 9.54 12.40 13.86
CA MET A 151 10.71 12.60 12.98
C MET A 151 11.35 11.24 12.67
N THR A 152 10.55 10.34 12.13
CA THR A 152 11.00 9.08 11.54
C THR A 152 11.03 9.30 10.03
N ALA A 153 12.23 9.18 9.47
CA ALA A 153 12.48 8.61 8.15
C ALA A 153 11.34 8.78 7.13
N GLY A 154 11.07 10.02 6.70
CA GLY A 154 10.19 10.29 5.55
C GLY A 154 8.86 11.01 5.81
N GLY A 155 8.55 11.41 7.05
CA GLY A 155 7.34 12.22 7.30
C GLY A 155 7.26 13.43 6.35
N ARG A 156 6.07 13.72 5.79
CA ARG A 156 5.86 14.80 4.79
C ARG A 156 5.97 16.23 5.35
N GLY A 157 6.34 16.36 6.63
CA GLY A 157 6.62 17.64 7.30
C GLY A 157 5.40 18.47 7.71
N LEU A 158 4.19 17.92 7.61
CA LEU A 158 2.97 18.59 8.06
C LEU A 158 2.76 18.44 9.57
N ALA A 159 2.19 19.48 10.17
CA ALA A 159 1.75 19.53 11.56
C ALA A 159 0.42 20.26 11.64
N CYS A 160 -0.38 19.94 12.66
CA CYS A 160 -1.64 20.64 12.90
C CYS A 160 -1.38 22.01 13.56
N ILE A 161 -1.40 23.08 12.77
CA ILE A 161 -1.15 24.45 13.22
C ILE A 161 -2.43 25.25 13.04
N LYS A 162 -2.96 25.82 14.14
CA LYS A 162 -4.21 26.59 14.15
C LYS A 162 -5.40 25.82 13.54
N GLY A 163 -5.47 24.51 13.79
CA GLY A 163 -6.56 23.64 13.31
C GLY A 163 -6.47 23.28 11.83
N GLN A 164 -5.35 23.56 11.16
CA GLN A 164 -5.11 23.17 9.77
C GLN A 164 -3.75 22.48 9.60
N CYS A 165 -3.67 21.52 8.69
CA CYS A 165 -2.41 20.86 8.36
C CYS A 165 -1.49 21.81 7.58
N GLN A 166 -0.42 22.27 8.21
CA GLN A 166 0.54 23.21 7.64
C GLN A 166 1.97 22.70 7.83
N CYS A 167 2.92 23.24 7.08
CA CYS A 167 4.32 22.85 7.24
C CYS A 167 4.84 23.24 8.62
N LYS A 168 5.46 22.27 9.30
CA LYS A 168 5.91 22.39 10.69
C LYS A 168 6.82 23.59 10.91
N ASN A 169 7.72 23.87 9.96
CA ASN A 169 8.69 24.96 10.07
C ASN A 169 8.31 26.18 9.20
N THR A 170 7.02 26.47 9.03
CA THR A 170 6.55 27.72 8.40
C THR A 170 7.10 28.93 9.20
N PRO A 171 7.69 29.97 8.56
CA PRO A 171 7.69 30.26 7.11
C PRO A 171 8.92 29.74 6.34
N ALA A 172 9.85 29.01 6.96
CA ALA A 172 11.02 28.48 6.28
C ALA A 172 10.68 27.33 5.30
N GLN A 173 9.50 26.73 5.44
CA GLN A 173 9.00 25.69 4.56
C GLN A 173 7.71 26.12 3.90
N THR A 174 7.47 25.58 2.71
CA THR A 174 6.16 25.61 2.04
C THR A 174 5.80 24.23 1.54
N TRP A 175 4.50 23.98 1.39
CA TRP A 175 4.02 22.75 0.79
C TRP A 175 4.37 22.72 -0.70
N ASP A 176 4.97 21.61 -1.13
CA ASP A 176 5.32 21.33 -2.52
C ASP A 176 4.34 20.29 -3.07
N ASP A 177 3.39 20.73 -3.90
CA ASP A 177 2.37 19.84 -4.49
C ASP A 177 2.96 18.79 -5.44
N ALA A 178 4.10 19.08 -6.09
CA ALA A 178 4.72 18.13 -7.01
C ALA A 178 5.35 16.96 -6.27
N LYS A 179 5.96 17.23 -5.12
CA LYS A 179 6.57 16.21 -4.25
C LYS A 179 5.62 15.68 -3.18
N GLN A 180 4.49 16.35 -2.96
CA GLN A 180 3.55 16.09 -1.87
C GLN A 180 4.26 16.12 -0.49
N LEU A 181 5.13 17.10 -0.23
CA LEU A 181 5.85 17.23 1.03
C LEU A 181 6.17 18.70 1.35
N CYS A 182 6.48 19.00 2.60
CA CYS A 182 6.99 20.31 2.99
C CYS A 182 8.46 20.49 2.60
N GLY A 183 8.69 21.34 1.61
CA GLY A 183 10.02 21.67 1.10
C GLY A 183 10.57 22.95 1.71
N GLY A 184 11.87 22.97 1.98
CA GLY A 184 12.62 24.17 2.38
C GLY A 184 12.67 25.20 1.24
N LEU A 185 12.47 26.47 1.59
CA LEU A 185 12.59 27.61 0.68
C LEU A 185 14.05 28.01 0.43
N GLU A 186 14.30 28.87 -0.55
CA GLU A 186 15.64 29.38 -0.83
C GLU A 186 16.26 30.04 0.42
N GLY A 187 17.52 29.70 0.70
CA GLY A 187 18.24 30.18 1.88
C GLY A 187 18.04 29.34 3.13
N THR A 188 17.11 28.38 3.14
CA THR A 188 16.88 27.50 4.29
C THR A 188 17.79 26.29 4.31
N GLU A 189 18.07 25.79 5.50
CA GLU A 189 18.91 24.61 5.70
C GLU A 189 18.26 23.37 5.08
N CYS A 190 19.07 22.51 4.50
CA CYS A 190 18.67 21.21 3.96
C CYS A 190 19.73 20.17 4.31
N THR A 191 19.39 18.89 4.17
CA THR A 191 20.29 17.79 4.56
C THR A 191 20.49 16.84 3.37
N PHE A 192 21.68 16.21 3.25
CA PHE A 192 21.99 15.28 2.14
C PHE A 192 21.82 13.78 2.45
N ASN A 193 22.09 13.30 3.68
CA ASN A 193 21.93 11.89 4.07
C ASN A 193 21.31 11.61 5.46
N SER A 194 20.13 12.13 5.79
CA SER A 194 19.43 11.90 7.05
C SER A 194 18.01 11.41 6.81
N VAL A 195 17.56 10.48 7.64
CA VAL A 195 16.16 10.08 7.72
C VAL A 195 15.24 11.25 8.12
N ASN A 196 15.79 12.33 8.66
CA ASN A 196 15.07 13.57 9.00
C ASN A 196 15.31 14.67 7.97
N HIS A 197 15.24 14.31 6.69
CA HIS A 197 15.59 15.21 5.60
C HIS A 197 14.61 16.36 5.44
N LEU A 198 15.15 17.57 5.54
CA LEU A 198 14.50 18.70 4.92
C LEU A 198 14.91 18.75 3.45
N GLU A 199 14.02 18.26 2.59
CA GLU A 199 14.17 18.42 1.16
C GLU A 199 13.91 19.86 0.74
N CYS A 200 14.60 20.31 -0.31
CA CYS A 200 14.29 21.60 -0.91
C CYS A 200 13.02 21.52 -1.75
N HIS A 201 12.30 22.64 -1.78
CA HIS A 201 11.14 22.81 -2.66
C HIS A 201 11.53 22.60 -4.13
N THR A 202 10.58 22.14 -4.94
CA THR A 202 10.73 21.95 -6.39
C THR A 202 11.30 23.21 -7.04
N GLY A 203 12.32 23.00 -7.87
CA GLY A 203 13.11 24.06 -8.50
C GLY A 203 14.36 24.48 -7.72
N LEU A 204 14.51 24.03 -6.47
CA LEU A 204 15.69 24.29 -5.65
C LEU A 204 16.53 23.02 -5.49
N THR A 205 17.83 23.21 -5.32
CA THR A 205 18.77 22.13 -5.03
C THR A 205 19.41 22.39 -3.67
N CYS A 206 19.61 21.33 -2.89
CA CYS A 206 20.39 21.43 -1.67
C CYS A 206 21.87 21.62 -2.04
N VAL A 207 22.47 22.74 -1.66
CA VAL A 207 23.88 23.06 -1.94
C VAL A 207 24.68 22.99 -0.65
N LYS A 208 25.69 22.12 -0.62
CA LYS A 208 26.48 21.84 0.59
C LYS A 208 27.22 23.09 1.07
N GLN A 209 27.16 23.35 2.38
CA GLN A 209 27.95 24.43 3.00
C GLN A 209 29.14 23.84 3.76
N GLY A 210 30.30 23.82 3.11
CA GLY A 210 31.53 23.31 3.73
C GLY A 210 31.53 21.79 3.92
N GLN A 211 31.99 21.33 5.09
CA GLN A 211 32.17 19.89 5.37
C GLN A 211 31.04 19.22 6.15
N THR A 212 30.02 19.96 6.62
CA THR A 212 28.89 19.39 7.37
C THR A 212 27.99 18.53 6.48
N ALA A 213 27.11 17.71 7.08
CA ALA A 213 26.11 16.91 6.35
C ALA A 213 24.94 17.76 5.81
N ASP A 214 24.99 19.07 6.08
CA ASP A 214 23.94 20.05 5.82
C ASP A 214 24.32 20.94 4.63
N GLY A 215 23.29 21.51 4.02
CA GLY A 215 23.39 22.45 2.93
C GLY A 215 22.37 23.57 3.07
N ILE A 216 22.28 24.39 2.03
CA ILE A 216 21.24 25.40 1.88
C ILE A 216 20.52 25.19 0.56
N CYS A 217 19.18 25.28 0.59
CA CYS A 217 18.37 25.28 -0.61
C CYS A 217 18.67 26.53 -1.44
N ARG A 218 19.09 26.34 -2.69
CA ARG A 218 19.38 27.44 -3.62
C ARG A 218 18.80 27.16 -4.99
N ASN A 219 18.45 28.23 -5.69
CA ASN A 219 18.23 28.15 -7.12
C ASN A 219 19.61 28.01 -7.77
N VAL A 220 19.93 26.80 -8.21
CA VAL A 220 21.14 26.56 -9.00
C VAL A 220 20.71 26.78 -10.44
N PRO A 221 21.21 27.83 -11.13
CA PRO A 221 20.94 28.01 -12.55
C PRO A 221 21.27 26.69 -13.23
N ALA A 222 20.42 26.24 -14.17
CA ALA A 222 20.70 25.08 -15.01
C ALA A 222 22.04 25.35 -15.71
N THR A 223 23.12 24.99 -15.04
CA THR A 223 24.47 25.24 -15.47
C THR A 223 24.59 24.25 -16.57
N THR A 224 24.55 24.74 -17.81
CA THR A 224 24.69 24.01 -19.07
C THR A 224 25.48 22.77 -18.76
N THR A 225 24.79 21.65 -18.53
CA THR A 225 25.45 20.41 -18.18
C THR A 225 26.34 20.19 -19.36
N ALA A 226 27.64 20.44 -19.20
CA ALA A 226 28.60 20.25 -20.26
C ALA A 226 28.39 18.79 -20.62
N ALA A 227 27.75 18.56 -21.78
CA ALA A 227 27.34 17.25 -22.20
C ALA A 227 28.54 16.34 -21.95
N PRO A 228 28.39 15.24 -21.18
CA PRO A 228 29.52 14.40 -20.82
C PRO A 228 30.29 14.16 -22.11
N ALA A 229 31.52 14.68 -22.18
CA ALA A 229 32.30 14.73 -23.40
C ALA A 229 32.26 13.32 -23.97
N THR A 230 31.50 13.14 -25.04
CA THR A 230 31.25 11.84 -25.62
C THR A 230 32.59 11.42 -26.14
N THR A 231 33.32 10.66 -25.33
CA THR A 231 34.64 10.18 -25.69
C THR A 231 34.31 9.10 -26.70
N THR A 232 34.28 9.52 -27.97
CA THR A 232 34.12 8.65 -29.13
C THR A 232 35.29 7.68 -29.12
N THR A 233 35.15 6.62 -28.33
CA THR A 233 36.01 5.46 -28.42
C THR A 233 35.59 4.80 -29.72
N ALA A 234 36.39 5.02 -30.76
CA ALA A 234 36.21 4.36 -32.04
C ALA A 234 36.15 2.85 -31.81
N ALA A 235 34.95 2.29 -31.86
CA ALA A 235 34.73 0.87 -31.79
C ALA A 235 35.31 0.25 -33.06
N LEU A 236 36.45 -0.43 -32.89
CA LEU A 236 37.06 -1.27 -33.91
C LEU A 236 36.02 -2.31 -34.35
N THR A 237 35.62 -2.22 -35.61
CA THR A 237 34.55 -3.00 -36.22
C THR A 237 35.02 -4.43 -36.47
N THR A 238 34.81 -5.35 -35.53
CA THR A 238 34.90 -6.78 -35.81
C THR A 238 33.54 -7.32 -36.24
N LYS A 239 33.45 -7.58 -37.53
CA LYS A 239 32.38 -8.25 -38.28
C LYS A 239 31.89 -9.54 -37.58
N PRO A 240 30.63 -9.65 -37.15
CA PRO A 240 30.07 -10.92 -36.74
C PRO A 240 29.67 -11.77 -37.95
N ALA A 241 30.01 -13.05 -37.88
CA ALA A 241 29.62 -14.07 -38.85
C ALA A 241 28.10 -14.34 -38.75
N ALA A 242 27.45 -14.35 -39.91
CA ALA A 242 26.05 -14.71 -40.06
C ALA A 242 25.82 -16.16 -39.59
N THR A 243 24.95 -16.35 -38.60
CA THR A 243 24.37 -17.66 -38.30
C THR A 243 22.87 -17.60 -38.52
N THR A 244 22.47 -18.17 -39.65
CA THR A 244 21.08 -18.43 -40.05
C THR A 244 20.45 -19.39 -39.04
N ARG A 245 19.34 -19.01 -38.39
CA ARG A 245 18.47 -19.97 -37.69
C ARG A 245 17.03 -19.83 -38.15
N ALA A 246 16.50 -21.00 -38.48
CA ALA A 246 15.28 -21.22 -39.22
C ALA A 246 14.01 -20.80 -38.47
N ALA A 247 13.07 -20.26 -39.24
CA ALA A 247 11.70 -20.03 -38.85
C ALA A 247 11.03 -21.35 -38.44
N THR A 248 10.47 -21.40 -37.23
CA THR A 248 9.58 -22.49 -36.83
C THR A 248 8.13 -22.01 -36.97
N THR A 249 7.41 -22.74 -37.79
CA THR A 249 6.05 -22.55 -38.27
C THR A 249 5.02 -22.53 -37.15
N LYS A 250 4.16 -21.50 -37.13
CA LYS A 250 2.91 -21.46 -36.36
C LYS A 250 1.97 -22.58 -36.82
N ARG A 251 1.42 -23.33 -35.87
CA ARG A 251 0.31 -24.27 -36.08
C ARG A 251 -0.98 -23.60 -35.58
N PRO A 252 -2.04 -23.48 -36.41
CA PRO A 252 -3.35 -23.08 -35.92
C PRO A 252 -4.06 -24.28 -35.30
N ILE A 253 -4.55 -24.13 -34.07
CA ILE A 253 -5.57 -25.01 -33.50
C ILE A 253 -6.91 -24.34 -33.81
N GLY A 254 -7.70 -25.01 -34.64
CA GLY A 254 -9.09 -24.65 -34.90
C GLY A 254 -10.03 -25.65 -34.22
N LYS A 255 -11.22 -25.11 -33.94
CA LYS A 255 -12.47 -25.72 -33.44
C LYS A 255 -12.57 -25.89 -31.94
#